data_AF-A0A0S8DRL0-F1
#
_entry.id   AF-A0A0S8DRL0-F1
#
_cell.length_a   1.000
_cell.length_b   1.000
_cell.length_c   1.000
_cell.angle_alpha   90.00
_cell.angle_beta   90.00
_cell.angle_gamma   90.00
#
_symmetry.space_group_name_H-M   'P 1'
#
loop_
_entity.id
_entity.type
_entity.pdbx_description
1 polymer ?
#
loop_
_entity_poly.entity_id
_entity_poly.type
_entity_poly.pdbx_seq_one_letter_code
_entity_poly.pdbx_strand_id
1 'polypeptide(L)'
;MLFGKVILINVYSVLSSLSSDVAETLSQDTQHIAPKIGLCLAGTFILGSLCFANDQTLGILKGGFQSFTTPLPATADQWEIRKTELRKTLKRLLGEMPPLFTPEVTIHSREAKDGYTLEHFTFDNGVGDTVYGYTLIPAGHKGRGPAILYNHYHGSKYKQGKEEVLTKAFSKLDFATGEELARAGY
;
A
#
# COMPACT_ATOMS: atom_id res chain seq x y z
N MET A 1 34.13 6.46 -4.58
CA MET A 1 33.37 5.20 -4.55
C MET A 1 32.11 5.43 -3.71
N LEU A 2 30.95 5.58 -4.35
CA LEU A 2 29.69 5.94 -3.68
C LEU A 2 28.93 4.64 -3.33
N PHE A 3 28.84 4.31 -2.04
CA PHE A 3 28.01 3.21 -1.54
C PHE A 3 26.55 3.68 -1.46
N GLY A 4 25.70 3.19 -2.35
CA GLY A 4 24.25 3.36 -2.24
C GLY A 4 23.71 2.26 -1.33
N LYS A 5 23.48 2.57 -0.05
CA LYS A 5 22.69 1.73 0.86
C LYS A 5 21.22 2.11 0.66
N VAL A 6 20.39 1.16 0.24
CA VAL A 6 18.92 1.31 0.28
C VAL A 6 18.46 0.76 1.62
N ILE A 7 17.69 1.56 2.33
CA ILE A 7 17.29 1.37 3.73
C ILE A 7 15.82 0.93 3.78
N LEU A 8 15.55 -0.02 4.67
CA LEU A 8 14.23 -0.58 4.99
C LEU A 8 13.50 0.37 5.97
N ILE A 9 12.33 0.92 5.64
CA ILE A 9 11.56 1.81 6.55
C ILE A 9 10.23 1.13 6.93
N ASN A 10 10.00 0.96 8.24
CA ASN A 10 8.71 0.58 8.81
C ASN A 10 7.92 1.85 9.18
N VAL A 11 6.65 1.96 8.79
CA VAL A 11 5.81 3.16 8.96
C VAL A 11 4.63 2.84 9.90
N TYR A 12 4.74 3.36 11.14
CA TYR A 12 3.73 3.62 12.20
C TYR A 12 2.92 2.48 12.88
N SER A 13 2.96 2.51 14.22
CA SER A 13 1.85 2.13 15.12
C SER A 13 1.51 3.34 16.01
N VAL A 14 0.26 3.79 16.08
CA VAL A 14 -0.38 4.54 17.19
C VAL A 14 -1.85 4.82 16.80
N LEU A 15 -2.75 4.71 17.79
CA LEU A 15 -4.22 4.93 17.80
C LEU A 15 -5.11 3.68 17.67
N SER A 16 -5.29 2.98 18.79
CA SER A 16 -6.50 2.19 19.04
C SER A 16 -6.92 2.28 20.51
N SER A 17 -7.64 3.35 20.86
CA SER A 17 -8.62 3.31 21.94
C SER A 17 -9.65 4.41 21.72
N LEU A 18 -10.93 4.06 21.87
CA LEU A 18 -12.13 4.91 21.86
C LEU A 18 -12.78 5.18 20.48
N SER A 19 -13.55 4.21 19.99
CA SER A 19 -14.91 4.46 19.44
C SER A 19 -15.58 3.16 18.99
N SER A 20 -16.35 2.52 19.88
CA SER A 20 -17.22 1.40 19.50
C SER A 20 -18.70 1.60 19.79
N ASP A 21 -19.13 2.69 20.44
CA ASP A 21 -20.43 2.66 21.13
C ASP A 21 -21.53 3.60 20.57
N VAL A 22 -21.43 4.11 19.33
CA VAL A 22 -22.41 5.12 18.84
C VAL A 22 -23.14 4.75 17.54
N ALA A 23 -22.90 3.58 16.92
CA ALA A 23 -23.37 3.33 15.55
C ALA A 23 -24.67 2.50 15.39
N GLU A 24 -25.40 2.14 16.46
CA GLU A 24 -26.47 1.12 16.34
C GLU A 24 -27.93 1.61 16.41
N THR A 25 -28.23 2.92 16.40
CA THR A 25 -29.62 3.37 16.73
C THR A 25 -30.37 4.16 15.65
N LEU A 26 -29.99 4.17 14.37
CA LEU A 26 -30.71 4.97 13.36
C LEU A 26 -30.84 4.28 11.99
N SER A 27 -31.45 3.09 11.92
CA SER A 27 -31.71 2.36 10.66
C SER A 27 -33.18 1.94 10.48
N GLN A 28 -34.14 2.67 11.05
CA GLN A 28 -35.55 2.46 10.78
C GLN A 28 -36.24 3.81 10.66
N ASP A 29 -36.25 4.38 9.45
CA ASP A 29 -37.43 5.09 8.91
C ASP A 29 -37.14 5.64 7.51
N THR A 30 -37.97 5.23 6.56
CA THR A 30 -38.68 6.05 5.55
C THR A 30 -38.75 5.29 4.22
N GLN A 31 -39.83 4.52 4.08
CA GLN A 31 -40.43 4.16 2.80
C GLN A 31 -41.16 5.40 2.24
N HIS A 32 -41.00 5.68 0.94
CA HIS A 32 -41.92 6.37 0.01
C HIS A 32 -41.19 7.33 -0.93
N ILE A 33 -41.02 6.99 -2.22
CA ILE A 33 -41.19 7.92 -3.36
C ILE A 33 -41.70 7.12 -4.59
N ALA A 34 -42.79 7.59 -5.18
CA ALA A 34 -43.55 7.02 -6.30
C ALA A 34 -42.88 7.14 -7.69
N PRO A 35 -43.30 6.37 -8.71
CA PRO A 35 -42.82 6.53 -10.09
C PRO A 35 -43.62 7.61 -10.83
N LYS A 36 -42.94 8.53 -11.52
CA LYS A 36 -43.58 9.45 -12.48
C LYS A 36 -43.48 8.87 -13.89
N ILE A 37 -44.63 8.47 -14.42
CA ILE A 37 -44.83 8.06 -15.82
C ILE A 37 -44.87 9.33 -16.68
N GLY A 38 -43.97 9.45 -17.65
CA GLY A 38 -43.95 10.53 -18.64
C GLY A 38 -44.49 10.05 -19.98
N LEU A 39 -45.61 10.62 -20.41
CA LEU A 39 -46.25 10.45 -21.72
C LEU A 39 -45.42 11.17 -22.80
N CYS A 40 -45.01 10.46 -23.86
CA CYS A 40 -44.27 11.03 -24.98
C CYS A 40 -45.17 11.08 -26.22
N LEU A 41 -45.56 12.28 -26.66
CA LEU A 41 -46.22 12.51 -27.96
C LEU A 41 -45.15 12.66 -29.06
N ALA A 42 -45.40 12.00 -30.19
CA ALA A 42 -44.55 11.95 -31.36
C ALA A 42 -44.34 13.32 -32.03
N GLY A 43 -43.11 13.59 -32.45
CA GLY A 43 -42.75 14.71 -33.31
C GLY A 43 -41.45 14.41 -34.06
N THR A 44 -41.58 14.12 -35.34
CA THR A 44 -40.51 13.75 -36.28
C THR A 44 -39.59 14.95 -36.55
N PHE A 45 -38.32 14.91 -36.14
CA PHE A 45 -37.24 15.69 -36.73
C PHE A 45 -35.91 14.95 -36.58
N ILE A 46 -35.21 14.78 -37.70
CA ILE A 46 -33.87 14.18 -37.79
C ILE A 46 -32.87 15.18 -37.20
N LEU A 47 -32.26 14.83 -36.08
CA LEU A 47 -30.92 15.26 -35.73
C LEU A 47 -30.27 14.12 -34.95
N GLY A 48 -29.17 13.58 -35.49
CA GLY A 48 -28.39 12.54 -34.84
C GLY A 48 -27.85 13.06 -33.52
N SER A 49 -28.61 12.83 -32.45
CA SER A 49 -28.13 13.00 -31.10
C SER A 49 -27.31 11.76 -30.79
N LEU A 50 -25.98 11.85 -30.97
CA LEU A 50 -25.07 11.04 -30.16
C LEU A 50 -25.32 11.45 -28.71
N CYS A 51 -26.30 10.81 -28.07
CA CYS A 51 -26.33 10.71 -26.64
C CYS A 51 -25.10 9.87 -26.26
N PHE A 52 -23.97 10.54 -26.03
CA PHE A 52 -22.96 9.99 -25.15
C PHE A 52 -23.66 9.77 -23.82
N ALA A 53 -24.06 8.52 -23.56
CA ALA A 53 -24.41 8.11 -22.22
C ALA A 53 -23.19 8.43 -21.36
N ASN A 54 -23.28 9.47 -20.55
CA ASN A 54 -22.31 9.74 -19.50
C ASN A 54 -22.55 8.69 -18.41
N ASP A 55 -22.23 7.44 -18.73
CA ASP A 55 -22.39 6.31 -17.84
C ASP A 55 -21.10 6.16 -17.03
N GLN A 56 -21.00 7.01 -16.01
CA GLN A 56 -20.14 6.76 -14.87
C GLN A 56 -21.03 6.87 -13.64
N THR A 57 -21.96 5.93 -13.46
CA THR A 57 -22.52 5.71 -12.13
C THR A 57 -21.35 5.30 -11.23
N LEU A 58 -20.81 6.26 -10.49
CA LEU A 58 -19.76 6.03 -9.50
C LEU A 58 -20.28 4.99 -8.51
N GLY A 59 -19.62 3.84 -8.46
CA GLY A 59 -19.98 2.79 -7.52
C GLY A 59 -19.79 3.29 -6.09
N ILE A 60 -20.76 3.01 -5.22
CA ILE A 60 -20.60 3.21 -3.79
C ILE A 60 -19.80 2.02 -3.26
N LEU A 61 -18.63 2.30 -2.69
CA LEU A 61 -17.81 1.30 -2.00
C LEU A 61 -18.51 0.89 -0.70
N LYS A 62 -18.20 -0.32 -0.22
CA LYS A 62 -18.65 -0.77 1.11
C LYS A 62 -18.28 0.29 2.16
N GLY A 63 -19.27 0.75 2.92
CA GLY A 63 -19.12 1.87 3.86
C GLY A 63 -19.65 3.22 3.36
N GLY A 64 -20.33 3.27 2.20
CA GLY A 64 -21.00 4.49 1.73
C GLY A 64 -20.08 5.49 1.02
N PHE A 65 -18.81 5.13 0.82
CA PHE A 65 -17.84 6.00 0.17
C PHE A 65 -18.05 6.01 -1.34
N GLN A 66 -18.11 7.19 -1.92
CA GLN A 66 -18.10 7.32 -3.37
C GLN A 66 -16.76 6.85 -3.91
N SER A 67 -16.76 5.90 -4.86
CA SER A 67 -15.54 5.55 -5.56
C SER A 67 -15.01 6.77 -6.32
N PHE A 68 -13.69 6.93 -6.33
CA PHE A 68 -13.05 7.88 -7.22
C PHE A 68 -12.69 7.16 -8.52
N THR A 69 -12.98 7.78 -9.65
CA THR A 69 -12.58 7.27 -10.96
C THR A 69 -11.37 8.05 -11.45
N THR A 70 -10.35 7.31 -11.88
CA THR A 70 -9.19 7.90 -12.55
C THR A 70 -9.25 7.48 -14.02
N PRO A 71 -9.66 8.36 -14.97
CA PRO A 71 -9.72 7.98 -16.39
C PRO A 71 -8.35 7.55 -16.89
N LEU A 72 -8.22 6.39 -17.53
CA LEU A 72 -6.94 5.92 -18.05
C LEU A 72 -6.42 6.89 -19.13
N PRO A 73 -5.15 7.36 -19.06
CA PRO A 73 -4.58 8.18 -20.13
C PRO A 73 -4.51 7.42 -21.44
N ALA A 74 -4.78 8.08 -22.57
CA ALA A 74 -4.80 7.44 -23.88
C ALA A 74 -3.38 7.19 -24.44
N THR A 75 -2.36 7.87 -23.90
CA THR A 75 -0.98 7.81 -24.36
C THR A 75 0.03 7.87 -23.21
N ALA A 76 1.26 7.44 -23.48
CA ALA A 76 2.37 7.50 -22.52
C ALA A 76 2.70 8.95 -22.11
N ASP A 77 2.67 9.90 -23.05
CA ASP A 77 2.95 11.31 -22.76
C ASP A 77 1.90 11.91 -21.82
N GLN A 78 0.61 11.61 -22.05
CA GLN A 78 -0.47 12.01 -21.14
C GLN A 78 -0.30 11.38 -19.76
N TRP A 79 0.18 10.13 -19.69
CA TRP A 79 0.49 9.47 -18.43
C TRP A 79 1.61 10.17 -17.67
N GLU A 80 2.72 10.53 -18.32
CA GLU A 80 3.85 11.17 -17.63
C GLU A 80 3.47 12.55 -17.04
N ILE A 81 2.63 13.32 -17.75
CA ILE A 81 2.04 14.57 -17.21
C ILE A 81 1.19 14.25 -15.98
N ARG A 82 0.25 13.32 -16.11
CA ARG A 82 -0.70 12.99 -15.03
C ARG A 82 -0.02 12.39 -13.79
N LYS A 83 0.96 11.52 -13.98
CA LYS A 83 1.75 10.89 -12.91
C LYS A 83 2.41 11.92 -12.01
N THR A 84 2.87 13.03 -12.58
CA THR A 84 3.43 14.15 -11.81
C THR A 84 2.38 14.79 -10.92
N GLU A 85 1.18 15.05 -11.45
CA GLU A 85 0.07 15.63 -10.68
C GLU A 85 -0.50 14.68 -9.62
N LEU A 86 -0.57 13.39 -9.91
CA LEU A 86 -0.94 12.36 -8.94
C LEU A 86 0.07 12.30 -7.79
N ARG A 87 1.37 12.35 -8.07
CA ARG A 87 2.40 12.38 -7.02
C ARG A 87 2.30 13.61 -6.14
N LYS A 88 2.04 14.80 -6.71
CA LYS A 88 1.80 16.02 -5.93
C LYS A 88 0.57 15.86 -5.04
N THR A 89 -0.52 15.35 -5.61
CA THR A 89 -1.76 15.08 -4.86
C THR A 89 -1.52 14.11 -3.71
N LEU A 90 -0.86 12.98 -3.97
CA LEU A 90 -0.53 11.99 -2.95
C LEU A 90 0.33 12.58 -1.84
N LYS A 91 1.39 13.33 -2.18
CA LYS A 91 2.23 14.01 -1.18
C LYS A 91 1.42 14.97 -0.31
N ARG A 92 0.55 15.77 -0.90
CA ARG A 92 -0.34 16.68 -0.15
C ARG A 92 -1.29 15.92 0.79
N LEU A 93 -1.84 14.78 0.34
CA LEU A 93 -2.76 13.97 1.13
C LEU A 93 -2.07 13.20 2.26
N LEU A 94 -0.82 12.76 2.04
CA LEU A 94 0.00 12.11 3.07
C LEU A 94 0.49 13.11 4.14
N GLY A 95 0.33 14.41 3.90
CA GLY A 95 0.74 15.46 4.83
C GLY A 95 2.20 15.85 4.67
N GLU A 96 2.72 16.55 5.67
CA GLU A 96 4.12 16.94 5.72
C GLU A 96 4.99 15.70 5.98
N MET A 97 5.85 15.37 5.03
CA MET A 97 6.82 14.27 5.17
C MET A 97 8.11 14.81 5.77
N PRO A 98 8.76 14.09 6.70
CA PRO A 98 10.06 14.49 7.21
C PRO A 98 11.10 14.53 6.07
N PRO A 99 12.18 15.33 6.21
CA PRO A 99 13.27 15.35 5.24
C PRO A 99 13.84 13.96 5.01
N LEU A 100 14.16 13.63 3.76
CA LEU A 100 14.84 12.38 3.45
C LEU A 100 16.27 12.42 4.01
N PHE A 101 16.67 11.33 4.64
CA PHE A 101 18.02 11.15 5.14
C PHE A 101 18.48 9.71 4.92
N THR A 102 19.79 9.50 5.00
CA THR A 102 20.38 8.15 5.03
C THR A 102 20.65 7.78 6.48
N PRO A 103 19.91 6.84 7.08
CA PRO A 103 20.18 6.44 8.45
C PRO A 103 21.56 5.84 8.65
N GLU A 104 22.11 6.12 9.83
CA GLU A 104 23.24 5.39 10.37
C GLU A 104 22.73 4.07 10.97
N VAL A 105 23.24 2.96 10.45
CA VAL A 105 22.77 1.61 10.77
C VAL A 105 23.76 0.91 11.67
N THR A 106 23.28 0.37 12.79
CA THR A 106 24.04 -0.51 13.68
C THR A 106 23.65 -1.96 13.41
N ILE A 107 24.65 -2.80 13.10
CA ILE A 107 24.46 -4.25 13.01
C ILE A 107 24.75 -4.87 14.38
N HIS A 108 23.74 -5.51 14.97
CA HIS A 108 23.83 -6.13 16.29
C HIS A 108 24.35 -7.56 16.24
N SER A 109 23.97 -8.30 15.21
CA SER A 109 24.42 -9.66 14.99
C SER A 109 24.50 -10.00 13.51
N ARG A 110 25.38 -10.95 13.20
CA ARG A 110 25.50 -11.58 11.90
C ARG A 110 25.61 -13.09 12.10
N GLU A 111 24.67 -13.83 11.54
CA GLU A 111 24.56 -15.28 11.71
C GLU A 111 24.63 -15.97 10.35
N ALA A 112 25.52 -16.95 10.21
CA ALA A 112 25.49 -17.85 9.06
C ALA A 112 24.28 -18.80 9.20
N LYS A 113 23.43 -18.85 8.18
CA LYS A 113 22.29 -19.76 8.06
C LYS A 113 22.47 -20.62 6.81
N ASP A 114 21.57 -21.58 6.62
CA ASP A 114 21.61 -22.44 5.44
C ASP A 114 21.26 -21.66 4.17
N GLY A 115 22.27 -21.37 3.35
CA GLY A 115 22.17 -20.67 2.08
C GLY A 115 22.17 -19.13 2.15
N TYR A 116 22.23 -18.53 3.34
CA TYR A 116 22.25 -17.08 3.51
C TYR A 116 22.89 -16.63 4.83
N THR A 117 23.19 -15.34 4.96
CA THR A 117 23.61 -14.70 6.21
C THR A 117 22.47 -13.81 6.71
N LEU A 118 22.09 -13.96 7.98
CA LEU A 118 21.11 -13.12 8.65
C LEU A 118 21.81 -12.01 9.43
N GLU A 119 21.45 -10.77 9.18
CA GLU A 119 21.88 -9.62 9.97
C GLU A 119 20.70 -9.02 10.72
N HIS A 120 20.89 -8.78 12.01
CA HIS A 120 19.97 -7.99 12.83
C HIS A 120 20.49 -6.56 12.90
N PHE A 121 19.66 -5.58 12.56
CA PHE A 121 20.09 -4.19 12.57
C PHE A 121 19.06 -3.26 13.23
N THR A 122 19.55 -2.10 13.65
CA THR A 122 18.71 -0.96 14.00
C THR A 122 19.18 0.33 13.36
N PHE A 123 18.27 1.30 13.25
CA PHE A 123 18.60 2.69 12.96
C PHE A 123 17.54 3.64 13.53
N ASP A 124 17.91 4.90 13.75
CA ASP A 124 16.99 5.97 14.16
C ASP A 124 16.16 6.48 12.96
N ASN A 125 14.83 6.55 13.09
CA ASN A 125 13.94 6.96 12.00
C ASN A 125 13.89 8.47 11.73
N GLY A 126 14.62 9.28 12.50
CA GLY A 126 14.69 10.74 12.39
C GLY A 126 13.47 11.47 12.96
N VAL A 127 12.50 10.75 13.53
CA VAL A 127 11.26 11.28 14.12
C VAL A 127 10.95 10.69 15.50
N GLY A 128 11.98 10.25 16.22
CA GLY A 128 11.90 9.89 17.64
C GLY A 128 11.66 8.41 17.95
N ASP A 129 11.88 7.50 17.00
CA ASP A 129 11.78 6.07 17.23
C ASP A 129 12.90 5.27 16.54
N THR A 130 13.17 4.07 17.05
CA THR A 130 14.17 3.14 16.49
C THR A 130 13.49 2.10 15.61
N VAL A 131 13.97 1.98 14.38
CA VAL A 131 13.57 0.90 13.47
C VAL A 131 14.45 -0.32 13.72
N TYR A 132 13.80 -1.48 13.87
CA TYR A 132 14.44 -2.79 13.96
C TYR A 132 14.17 -3.56 12.68
N GLY A 133 15.21 -4.15 12.08
CA GLY A 133 15.05 -4.88 10.83
C GLY A 133 16.03 -6.02 10.66
N TYR A 134 15.73 -6.87 9.70
CA TYR A 134 16.56 -7.99 9.25
C TYR A 134 17.03 -7.76 7.84
N THR A 135 18.27 -8.15 7.58
CA THR A 135 18.81 -8.32 6.22
C THR A 135 19.18 -9.78 6.04
N LEU A 136 18.65 -10.41 5.00
CA LEU A 136 19.05 -11.75 4.59
C LEU A 136 19.91 -11.60 3.34
N ILE A 137 21.17 -12.03 3.40
CA ILE A 137 22.13 -11.86 2.32
C ILE A 137 22.48 -13.25 1.76
N PRO A 138 22.26 -13.52 0.47
CA PRO A 138 22.57 -14.81 -0.13
C PRO A 138 24.01 -15.25 0.13
N ALA A 139 24.24 -16.54 0.38
CA ALA A 139 25.57 -17.08 0.60
C ALA A 139 26.48 -16.81 -0.61
N GLY A 140 27.69 -16.31 -0.36
CA GLY A 140 28.65 -16.00 -1.41
C GLY A 140 28.34 -14.75 -2.23
N HIS A 141 27.27 -14.00 -1.91
CA HIS A 141 26.98 -12.73 -2.56
C HIS A 141 28.14 -11.73 -2.43
N LYS A 142 28.49 -11.06 -3.52
CA LYS A 142 29.55 -10.04 -3.56
C LYS A 142 29.09 -8.86 -4.41
N GLY A 143 29.40 -7.65 -3.93
CA GLY A 143 29.12 -6.42 -4.67
C GLY A 143 27.67 -5.97 -4.56
N ARG A 144 27.15 -5.39 -5.65
CA ARG A 144 25.76 -4.93 -5.73
C ARG A 144 24.90 -6.05 -6.31
N GLY A 145 23.70 -6.23 -5.76
CA GLY A 145 22.70 -7.17 -6.25
C GLY A 145 21.31 -6.55 -6.29
N PRO A 146 20.32 -7.30 -6.80
CA PRO A 146 18.93 -6.99 -6.50
C PRO A 146 18.71 -6.99 -4.98
N ALA A 147 17.71 -6.25 -4.53
CA ALA A 147 17.29 -6.25 -3.14
C ALA A 147 15.76 -6.17 -3.09
N ILE A 148 15.16 -6.90 -2.16
CA ILE A 148 13.71 -6.91 -1.95
C ILE A 148 13.38 -6.21 -0.64
N LEU A 149 12.57 -5.15 -0.71
CA LEU A 149 11.94 -4.55 0.47
C LEU A 149 10.69 -5.36 0.82
N TYR A 150 10.76 -6.12 1.92
CA TYR A 150 9.65 -6.92 2.42
C TYR A 150 8.87 -6.17 3.51
N ASN A 151 7.59 -5.89 3.25
CA ASN A 151 6.67 -5.32 4.23
C ASN A 151 5.78 -6.43 4.78
N HIS A 152 5.83 -6.64 6.09
CA HIS A 152 5.01 -7.64 6.79
C HIS A 152 3.54 -7.21 6.86
N TYR A 153 2.63 -8.17 7.03
CA TYR A 153 1.23 -7.89 7.28
C TYR A 153 0.87 -8.20 8.73
N HIS A 154 -0.06 -7.45 9.32
CA HIS A 154 -0.49 -7.77 10.68
C HIS A 154 -1.47 -8.93 10.72
N GLY A 155 -2.60 -8.88 10.00
CA GLY A 155 -3.57 -10.00 9.95
C GLY A 155 -3.94 -10.59 11.31
N SER A 156 -4.13 -9.74 12.32
CA SER A 156 -4.34 -10.11 13.74
C SER A 156 -3.14 -10.77 14.46
N LYS A 157 -1.95 -10.79 13.85
CA LYS A 157 -0.68 -11.29 14.36
C LYS A 157 0.33 -10.17 14.66
N TYR A 158 -0.07 -9.19 15.47
CA TYR A 158 0.74 -8.00 15.79
C TYR A 158 2.13 -8.30 16.40
N LYS A 159 2.33 -9.51 16.96
CA LYS A 159 3.62 -9.93 17.54
C LYS A 159 4.62 -10.44 16.51
N GLN A 160 4.20 -10.74 15.29
CA GLN A 160 5.05 -11.38 14.29
C GLN A 160 6.05 -10.39 13.70
N GLY A 161 5.56 -9.26 13.16
CA GLY A 161 6.41 -8.20 12.65
C GLY A 161 7.48 -8.71 11.66
N LYS A 162 8.72 -8.27 11.89
CA LYS A 162 9.90 -8.68 11.10
C LYS A 162 10.21 -10.19 11.12
N GLU A 163 9.70 -10.96 12.09
CA GLU A 163 9.90 -12.43 12.12
C GLU A 163 9.20 -13.14 10.97
N GLU A 164 8.28 -12.47 10.27
CA GLU A 164 7.53 -13.05 9.14
C GLU A 164 8.44 -13.64 8.06
N VAL A 165 9.60 -13.03 7.82
CA VAL A 165 10.54 -13.46 6.77
C VAL A 165 11.33 -14.72 7.14
N LEU A 166 11.36 -15.08 8.43
CA LEU A 166 12.08 -16.23 8.97
C LEU A 166 11.14 -17.36 9.43
N THR A 167 9.82 -17.14 9.34
CA THR A 167 8.80 -18.06 9.83
C THR A 167 7.84 -18.47 8.71
N LYS A 168 7.21 -19.64 8.84
CA LYS A 168 6.14 -20.09 7.93
C LYS A 168 4.84 -19.33 8.26
N ALA A 169 4.86 -18.03 7.97
CA ALA A 169 3.86 -17.07 8.41
C ALA A 169 2.46 -17.31 7.83
N PHE A 170 2.42 -17.89 6.63
CA PHE A 170 1.23 -18.07 5.82
C PHE A 170 0.83 -19.54 5.83
N SER A 171 -0.43 -19.84 6.14
CA SER A 171 -0.93 -21.22 6.22
C SER A 171 -0.84 -22.00 4.90
N LYS A 172 -0.78 -21.28 3.77
CA LYS A 172 -0.67 -21.87 2.42
C LYS A 172 0.78 -22.06 1.97
N LEU A 173 1.76 -21.54 2.72
CA LEU A 173 3.18 -21.66 2.40
C LEU A 173 3.85 -22.51 3.48
N ASP A 174 4.53 -23.56 3.06
CA ASP A 174 5.29 -24.44 3.94
C ASP A 174 6.76 -24.02 4.08
N PHE A 175 7.09 -22.78 3.70
CA PHE A 175 8.43 -22.19 3.81
C PHE A 175 8.37 -20.75 4.35
N ALA A 176 9.52 -20.25 4.80
CA ALA A 176 9.69 -18.86 5.19
C ALA A 176 10.08 -18.03 3.95
N THR A 177 9.29 -17.00 3.65
CA THR A 177 9.40 -16.25 2.38
C THR A 177 10.76 -15.57 2.21
N GLY A 178 11.30 -14.98 3.27
CA GLY A 178 12.61 -14.34 3.22
C GLY A 178 13.75 -15.33 2.99
N GLU A 179 13.70 -16.48 3.68
CA GLU A 179 14.73 -17.50 3.51
C GLU A 179 14.79 -18.03 2.07
N GLU A 180 13.63 -18.32 1.47
CA GLU A 180 13.58 -18.81 0.09
C GLU A 180 14.07 -17.76 -0.91
N LEU A 181 13.73 -16.48 -0.72
CA LEU A 181 14.24 -15.40 -1.56
C LEU A 181 15.76 -15.26 -1.45
N ALA A 182 16.31 -15.33 -0.23
CA ALA A 182 17.75 -15.25 -0.01
C ALA A 182 18.48 -16.46 -0.61
N ARG A 183 17.95 -17.67 -0.45
CA ARG A 183 18.50 -18.88 -1.10
C ARG A 183 18.43 -18.80 -2.63
N ALA A 184 17.42 -18.13 -3.17
CA ALA A 184 17.29 -17.87 -4.60
C ALA A 184 18.18 -16.72 -5.12
N GLY A 185 18.91 -16.02 -4.24
CA GLY A 185 19.89 -15.00 -4.63
C GLY A 185 19.40 -13.55 -4.62
N TYR A 186 18.29 -13.26 -3.91
CA TYR A 186 17.70 -11.93 -3.77
C TYR A 186 17.99 -11.26 -2.42
#